data_AF-A0A3Q8V5N1-F1
#
_entry.id   AF-A0A3Q8V5N1-F1
#
_cell.length_a   1.000
_cell.length_b   1.000
_cell.length_c   1.000
_cell.angle_alpha   90.00
_cell.angle_beta   90.00
_cell.angle_gamma   90.00
#
_symmetry.space_group_name_H-M   'P 1'
#
loop_
_entity.id
_entity.type
_entity.pdbx_description
1 polymer ?
#
loop_
_entity_poly.entity_id
_entity_poly.type
_entity_poly.pdbx_seq_one_letter_code
_entity_poly.pdbx_strand_id
1 'polypeptide(L)'
;MLRSVEQRRVTGGDEDPRVARLRTAVARLRRELAAHPVEFADRGIAEEELAALAAMASGGTPEIPRLRRSLLLVAGAIGSVSALAPGLAGVRGAVETFGEPGRR
;
A
#
# COMPACT_ATOMS: atom_id res chain seq x y z
N MET A 1 3.12 14.32 44.06
CA MET A 1 3.45 12.88 44.03
C MET A 1 2.86 12.28 42.76
N LEU A 2 3.64 11.43 42.07
CA LEU A 2 3.27 10.42 41.05
C LEU A 2 2.73 10.96 39.71
N ARG A 3 3.60 11.15 38.70
CA ARG A 3 4.10 10.17 37.70
C ARG A 3 3.06 9.66 36.69
N SER A 4 3.29 10.06 35.44
CA SER A 4 3.49 9.19 34.28
C SER A 4 2.30 8.34 33.82
N VAL A 5 1.69 8.77 32.72
CA VAL A 5 1.62 7.91 31.51
C VAL A 5 1.82 8.79 30.27
N GLU A 6 3.04 9.32 30.11
CA GLU A 6 3.56 9.56 28.76
C GLU A 6 3.55 8.20 28.06
N GLN A 7 2.57 7.99 27.19
CA GLN A 7 2.59 6.90 26.24
C GLN A 7 3.70 7.19 25.23
N ARG A 8 4.92 6.88 25.67
CA ARG A 8 6.12 6.84 24.88
C ARG A 8 5.99 5.69 23.88
N ARG A 9 5.41 5.98 22.71
CA ARG A 9 5.62 5.18 21.50
C ARG A 9 7.03 5.48 21.01
N VAL A 10 7.99 4.64 21.41
CA VAL A 10 9.32 4.62 20.80
C VAL A 10 9.52 3.26 20.16
N THR A 11 9.42 3.25 18.83
CA THR A 11 10.31 2.51 17.91
C THR A 11 10.14 3.11 16.51
N GLY A 12 11.22 3.69 15.97
CA GLY A 12 11.39 4.03 14.55
C GLY A 12 11.31 5.53 14.23
N GLY A 13 12.45 6.20 14.10
CA GLY A 13 12.51 7.57 13.59
C GLY A 13 12.12 7.65 12.11
N ASP A 14 11.60 8.82 11.72
CA ASP A 14 11.50 9.39 10.36
C ASP A 14 10.80 8.60 9.23
N GLU A 15 10.11 7.48 9.49
CA GLU A 15 9.30 6.87 8.44
C GLU A 15 7.97 7.62 8.26
N ASP A 16 7.77 8.20 7.08
CA ASP A 16 6.53 8.88 6.69
C ASP A 16 5.31 7.95 6.93
N PRO A 17 4.30 8.37 7.72
CA PRO A 17 3.14 7.53 8.02
C PRO A 17 2.38 7.07 6.78
N ARG A 18 2.47 7.80 5.66
CA ARG A 18 1.90 7.40 4.37
C ARG A 18 2.60 6.16 3.81
N VAL A 19 3.91 6.05 3.99
CA VAL A 19 4.71 4.89 3.58
C VAL A 19 4.32 3.66 4.39
N ALA A 20 4.24 3.78 5.71
CA ALA A 20 3.79 2.68 6.58
C ALA A 20 2.36 2.20 6.22
N ARG A 21 1.46 3.14 5.92
CA ARG A 21 0.08 2.84 5.48
C ARG A 21 0.06 2.10 4.15
N LEU A 22 0.81 2.56 3.16
CA LEU A 22 0.89 1.92 1.84
C LEU A 22 1.49 0.51 1.94
N ARG A 23 2.58 0.33 2.68
CA ARG A 23 3.17 -1.00 2.92
C ARG A 23 2.20 -1.96 3.59
N THR A 24 1.44 -1.49 4.58
CA THR A 24 0.43 -2.31 5.27
C THR A 24 -0.69 -2.74 4.31
N ALA A 25 -1.18 -1.82 3.48
CA ALA A 25 -2.20 -2.11 2.47
C ALA A 25 -1.69 -3.11 1.41
N VAL A 26 -0.46 -2.92 0.91
CA VAL A 26 0.19 -3.83 -0.03
C VAL A 26 0.36 -5.23 0.59
N ALA A 27 0.88 -5.32 1.81
CA ALA A 27 1.07 -6.60 2.49
C ALA A 27 -0.25 -7.35 2.68
N ARG A 28 -1.33 -6.62 2.97
CA ARG A 28 -2.67 -7.20 3.06
C ARG A 28 -3.13 -7.74 1.70
N LEU A 29 -3.07 -6.94 0.64
CA LEU A 29 -3.50 -7.38 -0.69
C LEU A 29 -2.67 -8.58 -1.19
N ARG A 30 -1.36 -8.61 -0.94
CA ARG A 30 -0.51 -9.77 -1.24
C ARG A 30 -0.95 -11.04 -0.52
N ARG A 31 -1.38 -10.94 0.75
CA ARG A 31 -1.94 -12.09 1.48
C ARG A 31 -3.28 -12.53 0.90
N GLU A 32 -4.14 -11.59 0.53
CA GLU A 32 -5.42 -11.89 -0.12
C GLU A 32 -5.21 -12.58 -1.49
N LEU A 33 -4.22 -12.13 -2.26
CA LEU A 33 -3.79 -12.75 -3.52
C LEU A 33 -3.27 -14.18 -3.31
N ALA A 34 -2.36 -14.37 -2.36
CA ALA A 34 -1.79 -15.70 -2.05
C ALA A 34 -2.84 -16.68 -1.52
N ALA A 35 -3.86 -16.19 -0.82
CA ALA A 35 -4.98 -16.99 -0.33
C ALA A 35 -6.07 -17.21 -1.39
N HIS A 36 -6.02 -16.50 -2.53
CA HIS A 36 -7.06 -16.62 -3.55
C HIS A 36 -6.90 -17.94 -4.32
N PRO A 37 -7.92 -18.83 -4.31
CA PRO A 37 -7.79 -20.17 -4.87
C PRO A 37 -7.72 -20.21 -6.40
N VAL A 38 -8.22 -19.16 -7.08
CA VAL A 38 -8.24 -19.10 -8.53
C VAL A 38 -6.93 -18.50 -9.03
N GLU A 39 -6.18 -19.26 -9.83
CA GLU A 39 -5.09 -18.71 -10.62
C GLU A 39 -5.65 -17.85 -11.74
N PHE A 40 -5.11 -16.64 -11.88
CA PHE A 40 -5.40 -15.76 -13.00
C PHE A 40 -4.09 -15.38 -13.68
N ALA A 41 -4.13 -15.23 -15.01
CA ALA A 41 -2.95 -15.20 -15.88
C ALA A 41 -1.90 -14.16 -15.46
N ASP A 42 -2.36 -13.02 -14.96
CA ASP A 42 -1.51 -11.88 -14.63
C ASP A 42 -1.18 -11.77 -13.13
N ARG A 43 -1.38 -12.84 -12.32
CA ARG A 43 -1.07 -12.82 -10.88
C ARG A 43 0.37 -12.41 -10.60
N GLY A 44 1.34 -12.97 -11.33
CA GLY A 44 2.76 -12.64 -11.17
C GLY A 44 3.04 -11.16 -11.40
N ILE A 45 2.40 -10.57 -12.43
CA ILE A 45 2.49 -9.14 -12.75
C ILE A 45 1.92 -8.31 -11.59
N ALA A 46 0.74 -8.70 -11.06
CA ALA A 46 0.14 -8.00 -9.93
C ALA A 46 1.04 -8.01 -8.69
N GLU A 47 1.67 -9.14 -8.38
CA GLU A 47 2.57 -9.26 -7.23
C GLU A 47 3.88 -8.47 -7.40
N GLU A 48 4.45 -8.47 -8.60
CA GLU A 48 5.63 -7.68 -8.95
C GLU A 48 5.36 -6.17 -8.82
N GLU A 49 4.25 -5.70 -9.40
CA GLU A 49 3.85 -4.30 -9.30
C GLU A 49 3.53 -3.90 -7.85
N LEU A 50 2.95 -4.79 -7.04
CA LEU A 50 2.77 -4.54 -5.60
C LEU A 50 4.10 -4.44 -4.85
N ALA A 51 5.10 -5.23 -5.21
CA ALA A 51 6.44 -5.10 -4.67
C ALA A 51 7.10 -3.77 -5.11
N ALA A 52 6.92 -3.37 -6.37
CA ALA A 52 7.40 -2.09 -6.89
C ALA A 52 6.75 -0.90 -6.17
N LEU A 53 5.44 -0.94 -5.90
CA LEU A 53 4.75 0.08 -5.10
C LEU A 53 5.36 0.24 -3.70
N ALA A 54 5.61 -0.87 -3.00
CA ALA A 54 6.22 -0.83 -1.68
C ALA A 54 7.66 -0.30 -1.74
N ALA A 55 8.44 -0.69 -2.75
CA ALA A 55 9.81 -0.22 -2.94
C ALA A 55 9.86 1.29 -3.24
N MET A 56 9.01 1.79 -4.15
CA MET A 56 8.93 3.21 -4.48
C MET A 56 8.56 4.05 -3.25
N ALA A 57 7.58 3.61 -2.46
CA ALA A 57 7.18 4.30 -1.23
C ALA A 57 8.32 4.36 -0.21
N SER A 58 9.15 3.30 -0.16
CA SER A 58 10.28 3.19 0.76
C SER A 58 11.47 4.08 0.37
N GLY A 59 11.55 4.53 -0.88
CA GLY A 59 12.66 5.31 -1.43
C GLY A 59 12.67 6.80 -1.05
N GLY A 60 11.84 7.23 -0.10
CA GLY A 60 11.84 8.60 0.47
C GLY A 60 10.92 9.59 -0.25
N THR A 61 11.00 9.72 -1.57
CA THR A 61 10.14 10.62 -2.36
C THR A 61 9.47 9.89 -3.53
N PRO A 62 8.38 9.15 -3.29
CA PRO A 62 7.69 8.45 -4.35
C PRO A 62 7.02 9.44 -5.33
N GLU A 63 7.26 9.25 -6.62
CA GLU A 63 6.60 10.01 -7.69
C GLU A 63 5.12 9.60 -7.79
N ILE A 64 4.21 10.52 -7.48
CA ILE A 64 2.75 10.26 -7.50
C ILE A 64 2.27 9.70 -8.85
N PRO A 65 2.69 10.23 -10.03
CA PRO A 65 2.28 9.66 -11.31
C PRO A 65 2.72 8.20 -11.47
N ARG A 66 3.89 7.85 -10.93
CA ARG A 66 4.46 6.50 -11.00
C ARG A 66 3.73 5.53 -10.08
N LEU A 67 3.40 5.94 -8.85
CA LEU A 67 2.55 5.18 -7.94
C LEU A 67 1.17 4.89 -8.57
N ARG A 68 0.55 5.92 -9.16
CA ARG A 68 -0.75 5.78 -9.83
C ARG A 68 -0.69 4.83 -11.02
N ARG A 69 0.37 4.93 -11.85
CA ARG A 69 0.59 4.01 -12.97
C ARG A 69 0.70 2.56 -12.49
N SER A 70 1.53 2.29 -11.49
CA SER A 70 1.71 0.94 -10.96
C SER A 70 0.41 0.39 -10.36
N LEU A 71 -0.37 1.22 -9.65
CA LEU A 71 -1.70 0.84 -9.18
C LEU A 71 -2.67 0.45 -10.32
N LEU A 72 -2.63 1.18 -11.44
CA LEU A 72 -3.44 0.82 -12.61
C LEU A 72 -3.02 -0.51 -13.24
N LEU A 73 -1.72 -0.82 -13.24
CA LEU A 73 -1.21 -2.12 -13.71
C LEU A 73 -1.67 -3.25 -12.78
N VAL A 74 -1.61 -3.06 -11.45
CA VAL A 74 -2.18 -4.00 -10.48
C VAL A 74 -3.68 -4.21 -10.71
N ALA A 75 -4.44 -3.13 -10.90
CA ALA A 75 -5.88 -3.22 -11.13
C ALA A 75 -6.22 -3.94 -12.46
N GLY A 76 -5.45 -3.69 -13.52
CA GLY A 76 -5.60 -4.40 -14.80
C GLY A 76 -5.27 -5.88 -14.70
N ALA A 77 -4.20 -6.22 -13.98
CA ALA A 77 -3.76 -7.61 -13.77
C ALA A 77 -4.71 -8.42 -12.87
N ILE A 78 -5.30 -7.78 -11.84
CA ILE A 78 -6.31 -8.41 -10.98
C ILE A 78 -7.67 -8.52 -11.69
N GLY A 79 -8.02 -7.56 -12.55
CA GLY A 79 -9.32 -7.51 -13.24
C GLY A 79 -10.50 -7.30 -12.27
N SER A 80 -11.66 -7.84 -12.64
CA SER A 80 -12.94 -7.65 -11.91
C SER A 80 -13.14 -8.60 -10.72
N VAL A 81 -12.08 -9.12 -10.10
CA VAL A 81 -12.18 -10.08 -8.98
C VAL A 81 -12.71 -9.37 -7.73
N SER A 82 -14.01 -9.50 -7.48
CA SER A 82 -14.69 -8.79 -6.38
C SER A 82 -14.14 -9.12 -4.99
N ALA A 83 -13.60 -10.33 -4.80
CA ALA A 83 -12.97 -10.74 -3.54
C ALA A 83 -11.72 -9.91 -3.17
N LEU A 84 -11.04 -9.34 -4.18
CA LEU A 84 -9.84 -8.53 -4.01
C LEU A 84 -10.14 -7.03 -4.01
N ALA A 85 -11.39 -6.64 -4.29
CA ALA A 85 -11.79 -5.24 -4.33
C ALA A 85 -11.53 -4.49 -3.01
N PRO A 86 -11.78 -5.05 -1.81
CA PRO A 86 -11.48 -4.36 -0.55
C PRO A 86 -9.98 -4.10 -0.35
N GLY A 87 -9.12 -5.07 -0.67
CA GLY A 87 -7.66 -4.92 -0.59
C GLY A 87 -7.15 -3.88 -1.59
N LEU A 88 -7.64 -3.94 -2.83
CA LEU A 88 -7.29 -2.99 -3.89
C LEU A 88 -7.73 -1.57 -3.56
N ALA A 89 -8.93 -1.38 -3.01
CA ALA A 89 -9.42 -0.08 -2.54
C ALA A 89 -8.55 0.47 -1.39
N GLY A 90 -8.05 -0.39 -0.50
CA GLY A 90 -7.11 -0.02 0.55
C GLY A 90 -5.78 0.52 0.01
N VAL A 91 -5.21 -0.15 -1.01
CA VAL A 91 -3.98 0.33 -1.68
C VAL A 91 -4.24 1.65 -2.40
N ARG A 92 -5.36 1.78 -3.11
CA ARG A 92 -5.77 3.03 -3.77
C ARG A 92 -5.83 4.19 -2.79
N GLY A 93 -6.56 4.02 -1.67
CA GLY A 93 -6.67 5.06 -0.65
C GLY A 93 -5.33 5.43 -0.02
N ALA A 94 -4.39 4.48 0.11
CA ALA A 94 -3.05 4.77 0.58
C ALA A 94 -2.23 5.56 -0.46
N VAL A 95 -2.30 5.22 -1.74
CA VAL A 95 -1.65 5.98 -2.84
C VAL A 95 -2.18 7.41 -2.91
N GLU A 96 -3.48 7.61 -2.69
CA GLU A 96 -4.10 8.94 -2.71
C GLU A 96 -3.54 9.88 -1.63
N THR A 97 -3.10 9.36 -0.47
CA THR A 97 -2.46 10.19 0.58
C THR A 97 -1.15 10.85 0.14
N PHE A 98 -0.49 10.35 -0.90
CA PHE A 98 0.70 10.99 -1.47
C PHE A 98 0.34 12.15 -2.40
N GLY A 99 -0.86 12.12 -2.99
CA GLY A 99 -1.33 13.10 -3.97
C GLY A 99 -2.25 14.19 -3.42
N GLU A 100 -2.68 14.09 -2.17
CA GLU A 100 -3.36 15.21 -1.50
C GLU A 100 -2.31 16.28 -1.11
N PRO A 101 -2.35 17.49 -1.70
CA PRO A 101 -1.67 18.62 -1.09
C PRO A 101 -2.32 18.81 0.28
N GLY A 102 -1.53 18.72 1.35
CA GLY A 102 -2.00 18.64 2.72
C GLY A 102 -3.26 19.47 2.95
N ARG A 103 -4.36 18.79 3.29
CA ARG A 103 -5.56 19.49 3.75
C ARG A 103 -5.26 20.03 5.16
N ARG A 104 -4.54 21.14 5.17
CA ARG A 104 -4.17 22.06 6.27
C ARG A 104 -3.52 21.47 7.51
#